data_AF-A0A6N7SQP5-F1
#
_entry.id   AF-A0A6N7SQP5-F1
#
_cell.length_a   1.000
_cell.length_b   1.000
_cell.length_c   1.000
_cell.angle_alpha   90.00
_cell.angle_beta   90.00
_cell.angle_gamma   90.00
#
_symmetry.space_group_name_H-M   'P 1'
#
loop_
_entity.id
_entity.type
_entity.pdbx_description
1 polymer ?
#
loop_
_entity_poly.entity_id
_entity_poly.type
_entity_poly.pdbx_seq_one_letter_code
_entity_poly.pdbx_strand_id
1 'polypeptide(L)'
;MRFYYENISGDSGHFTLKKTEIPKAIMSAWNIEAELYIVADKIDKCKKVIILIFAPYEGNEVNNEWLKDYGLYLKDGDGFRELHYIADDSLAWKPDNWEGILQLI
;
A
#
# COMPACT_ATOMS: atom_id res chain seq x y z
N MET A 1 5.31 6.93 9.49
CA MET A 1 5.53 7.06 8.04
C MET A 1 4.35 7.79 7.45
N ARG A 2 4.60 8.80 6.62
CA ARG A 2 3.55 9.57 5.97
C ARG A 2 3.24 8.94 4.61
N PHE A 3 1.96 8.75 4.35
CA PHE A 3 1.44 8.22 3.11
C PHE A 3 0.66 9.30 2.36
N TYR A 4 0.65 9.19 1.04
CA TYR A 4 -0.20 9.92 0.13
C TYR A 4 -0.96 8.90 -0.73
N TYR A 5 -2.24 9.15 -1.00
CA TYR A 5 -3.04 8.32 -1.90
C TYR A 5 -3.75 9.19 -2.93
N GLU A 6 -4.04 8.60 -4.09
CA GLU A 6 -4.82 9.21 -5.16
C GLU A 6 -5.57 8.12 -5.95
N ASN A 7 -6.88 8.27 -6.12
CA ASN A 7 -7.69 7.37 -6.93
C ASN A 7 -7.90 7.92 -8.35
N ILE A 8 -8.51 7.11 -9.22
CA ILE A 8 -8.79 7.49 -10.63
C ILE A 8 -9.74 8.68 -10.79
N SER A 9 -10.49 9.03 -9.75
CA SER A 9 -11.41 10.17 -9.73
C SER A 9 -10.73 11.47 -9.27
N GLY A 10 -9.45 11.40 -8.87
CA GLY A 10 -8.68 12.52 -8.35
C GLY A 10 -8.87 12.79 -6.86
N ASP A 11 -9.61 11.93 -6.15
CA ASP A 11 -9.70 12.01 -4.70
C ASP A 11 -8.35 11.60 -4.11
N SER A 12 -7.82 12.46 -3.26
CA SER A 12 -6.47 12.32 -2.74
C SER A 12 -6.35 12.85 -1.32
N GLY A 13 -5.38 12.31 -0.59
CA GLY A 13 -5.20 12.66 0.80
C GLY A 13 -3.90 12.17 1.38
N HIS A 14 -3.68 12.47 2.65
CA HIS A 14 -2.50 12.02 3.39
C HIS A 14 -2.89 11.45 4.74
N PHE A 15 -2.17 10.43 5.17
CA PHE A 15 -2.29 9.86 6.50
C PHE A 15 -0.94 9.42 7.05
N THR A 16 -0.87 9.12 8.34
CA THR A 16 0.36 8.67 9.00
C THR A 16 0.10 7.38 9.76
N LEU A 17 0.91 6.37 9.49
CA LEU A 17 0.89 5.07 10.19
C LEU A 17 2.31 4.66 10.59
N LYS A 18 2.43 3.68 11.50
CA LYS A 18 3.73 3.07 11.83
C LYS A 18 4.21 2.20 10.67
N LYS A 19 5.52 1.93 10.60
CA LYS A 19 6.09 1.04 9.56
C LYS A 19 5.47 -0.37 9.59
N THR A 20 5.13 -0.86 10.78
CA THR A 20 4.46 -2.14 10.99
C THR A 20 3.02 -2.19 10.45
N GLU A 21 2.45 -1.04 10.07
CA GLU A 21 1.08 -0.92 9.60
C GLU A 21 1.01 -0.67 8.07
N ILE A 22 2.09 -0.95 7.33
CA ILE A 22 2.09 -0.86 5.86
C ILE A 22 1.01 -1.74 5.21
N PRO A 23 0.75 -2.99 5.66
CA PRO A 23 -0.36 -3.78 5.13
C PRO A 23 -1.71 -3.05 5.25
N LYS A 24 -1.94 -2.40 6.40
CA LYS A 24 -3.15 -1.58 6.62
C LYS A 24 -3.21 -0.38 5.66
N ALA A 25 -2.08 0.27 5.39
CA ALA A 25 -2.03 1.37 4.42
C ALA A 25 -2.41 0.90 3.01
N ILE A 26 -1.81 -0.20 2.55
CA ILE A 26 -2.06 -0.81 1.23
C ILE A 26 -3.53 -1.17 1.11
N MET A 27 -4.08 -1.90 2.08
CA MET A 27 -5.47 -2.33 2.03
C MET A 27 -6.46 -1.17 2.07
N SER A 28 -6.14 -0.09 2.77
CA SER A 28 -6.98 1.11 2.79
C SER A 28 -7.02 1.81 1.44
N ALA A 29 -5.88 1.94 0.77
CA ALA A 29 -5.81 2.52 -0.58
C ALA A 29 -6.44 1.61 -1.63
N TRP A 30 -6.15 0.30 -1.56
CA TRP A 30 -6.70 -0.68 -2.49
C TRP A 30 -8.23 -0.74 -2.43
N ASN A 31 -8.83 -0.63 -1.24
CA ASN A 31 -10.29 -0.62 -1.08
C ASN A 31 -11.01 0.50 -1.86
N ILE A 32 -10.33 1.62 -2.14
CA ILE A 32 -10.87 2.73 -2.94
C ILE A 32 -10.19 2.85 -4.31
N GLU A 33 -9.52 1.79 -4.75
CA GLU A 33 -8.78 1.74 -6.02
C GLU A 33 -7.77 2.89 -6.17
N ALA A 34 -7.13 3.28 -5.06
CA ALA A 34 -6.13 4.33 -5.02
C ALA A 34 -4.70 3.79 -5.13
N GLU A 35 -3.87 4.52 -5.86
CA GLU A 35 -2.42 4.40 -5.79
C GLU A 35 -1.93 4.88 -4.42
N LEU A 36 -0.89 4.23 -3.89
CA LEU A 36 -0.35 4.51 -2.58
C LEU A 36 1.13 4.85 -2.66
N TYR A 37 1.47 5.96 -2.01
CA TYR A 37 2.80 6.52 -2.01
C TYR A 37 3.31 6.73 -0.58
N ILE A 38 4.62 6.62 -0.37
CA ILE A 38 5.30 7.10 0.83
C ILE A 38 5.88 8.48 0.56
N VAL A 39 5.58 9.41 1.46
CA VAL A 39 6.21 10.73 1.49
C VAL A 39 7.45 10.64 2.37
N ALA A 40 8.61 10.54 1.75
CA ALA A 40 9.90 10.60 2.41
C ALA A 40 10.40 12.05 2.46
N ASP A 41 10.71 12.53 3.66
CA ASP A 41 11.45 13.78 3.83
C ASP A 41 12.92 13.52 3.44
N LYS A 42 13.43 14.20 2.40
CA LYS A 42 14.86 14.10 2.06
C LYS A 42 15.70 15.06 2.90
N ILE A 43 16.97 14.63 2.98
CA ILE A 43 18.11 15.09 3.81
C ILE A 43 18.44 16.58 3.66
N ASP A 44 18.04 17.21 2.56
CA ASP A 44 18.13 18.67 2.36
C ASP A 44 16.73 19.29 2.35
N LYS A 45 16.54 20.31 3.19
CA LYS A 45 15.29 20.90 3.71
C LYS A 45 14.18 21.32 2.71
N CYS A 46 14.32 21.08 1.41
CA CYS A 46 13.48 21.68 0.37
C CYS A 46 12.80 20.71 -0.62
N LYS A 47 13.04 19.39 -0.58
CA LYS A 47 12.38 18.45 -1.51
C LYS A 47 11.78 17.24 -0.80
N LYS A 48 10.46 17.09 -0.89
CA LYS A 48 9.75 15.85 -0.55
C LYS A 48 9.96 14.86 -1.68
N VAL A 49 10.37 13.64 -1.36
CA VAL A 49 10.37 12.53 -2.33
C VAL A 49 9.11 11.73 -2.08
N ILE A 50 8.32 11.57 -3.13
CA ILE A 50 7.13 10.71 -3.12
C ILE A 50 7.53 9.43 -3.84
N ILE A 51 7.38 8.29 -3.17
CA ILE A 51 7.75 6.98 -3.70
C ILE A 51 6.47 6.17 -3.83
N LEU A 52 6.12 5.77 -5.06
CA LEU A 52 5.02 4.84 -5.31
C LEU A 52 5.38 3.48 -4.72
N ILE A 53 4.47 2.88 -3.95
CA ILE A 53 4.69 1.57 -3.34
C ILE A 53 3.61 0.55 -3.68
N PHE A 54 2.48 0.98 -4.22
CA PHE A 54 1.40 0.11 -4.63
C PHE A 54 0.47 0.83 -5.60
N ALA A 55 0.05 0.14 -6.65
CA ALA A 55 -0.97 0.61 -7.60
C ALA A 55 -1.97 -0.53 -7.90
N PRO A 56 -3.27 -0.33 -7.72
CA PRO A 56 -4.26 -1.41 -7.79
C PRO A 56 -4.44 -1.99 -9.19
N TYR A 57 -4.25 -1.17 -10.23
CA TYR A 57 -4.38 -1.59 -11.63
C TYR A 57 -3.11 -2.23 -12.20
N GLU A 58 -1.98 -2.13 -11.50
CA GLU A 58 -0.74 -2.79 -11.89
C GLU A 58 -0.79 -4.30 -11.60
N GLY A 59 0.03 -5.06 -12.33
CA GLY A 59 0.16 -6.50 -12.14
C GLY A 59 0.93 -6.89 -10.87
N ASN A 60 0.87 -8.18 -10.51
CA ASN A 60 1.65 -8.71 -9.37
C ASN A 60 3.15 -8.49 -9.55
N GLU A 61 3.69 -8.67 -10.77
CA GLU A 61 5.12 -8.46 -11.05
C GLU A 61 5.59 -7.06 -10.67
N VAL A 62 4.87 -6.03 -11.14
CA VAL A 62 5.21 -4.62 -10.88
C VAL A 62 5.03 -4.27 -9.41
N ASN A 63 3.89 -4.62 -8.81
CA ASN A 63 3.65 -4.36 -7.39
C ASN A 63 4.67 -5.08 -6.50
N ASN A 64 5.08 -6.30 -6.85
CA ASN A 64 6.03 -7.08 -6.05
C ASN A 64 7.44 -6.48 -6.08
N GLU A 65 7.83 -5.82 -7.18
CA GLU A 65 9.08 -5.08 -7.24
C GLU A 65 9.13 -3.92 -6.23
N TRP A 66 7.99 -3.31 -5.90
CA TRP A 66 7.90 -2.26 -4.88
C TRP A 66 7.69 -2.81 -3.47
N LEU A 67 6.83 -3.83 -3.33
CA LEU A 67 6.44 -4.39 -2.03
C LEU A 67 7.56 -5.18 -1.35
N LYS A 68 8.52 -5.72 -2.12
CA LYS A 68 9.66 -6.48 -1.58
C LYS A 68 10.48 -5.70 -0.55
N ASP A 69 10.62 -4.39 -0.72
CA ASP A 69 11.34 -3.51 0.20
C ASP A 69 10.67 -3.41 1.58
N TYR A 70 9.40 -3.82 1.66
CA TYR A 70 8.59 -3.86 2.86
C TYR A 70 8.31 -5.29 3.35
N GLY A 71 8.96 -6.30 2.73
CA GLY A 71 8.77 -7.71 3.08
C GLY A 71 7.40 -8.24 2.68
N LEU A 72 6.75 -7.64 1.69
CA LEU A 72 5.41 -7.97 1.23
C LEU A 72 5.43 -8.36 -0.25
N TYR A 73 4.41 -9.11 -0.66
CA TYR A 73 4.15 -9.37 -2.07
C TYR A 73 2.68 -9.73 -2.31
N LEU A 74 2.23 -9.59 -3.55
CA LEU A 74 0.96 -10.05 -4.07
C LEU A 74 1.10 -11.41 -4.74
N LYS A 75 0.10 -12.25 -4.57
CA LYS A 75 -0.10 -13.47 -5.35
C LYS A 75 -1.57 -13.65 -5.70
N ASP A 76 -1.84 -14.37 -6.77
CA ASP A 76 -3.22 -14.71 -7.15
C ASP A 76 -3.71 -15.86 -6.27
N GLY A 77 -4.79 -15.61 -5.51
CA GLY A 77 -5.53 -16.64 -4.77
C GLY A 77 -6.67 -17.24 -5.60
N ASP A 78 -7.58 -17.96 -4.94
CA ASP A 78 -8.68 -18.73 -5.59
C ASP A 78 -9.80 -17.85 -6.19
N GLY A 79 -9.62 -16.53 -6.24
CA GLY A 79 -10.61 -15.60 -6.81
C GLY A 79 -10.27 -14.11 -6.65
N PHE A 80 -9.28 -13.79 -5.81
CA PHE A 80 -8.78 -12.43 -5.61
C PHE A 80 -7.27 -12.46 -5.42
N ARG A 81 -6.63 -11.31 -5.61
CA ARG A 81 -5.22 -11.13 -5.27
C ARG A 81 -5.08 -11.00 -3.75
N GLU A 82 -4.07 -11.64 -3.21
CA GLU A 82 -3.80 -11.70 -1.78
C GLU A 82 -2.49 -10.97 -1.46
N LEU A 83 -2.45 -10.24 -0.34
CA LEU A 83 -1.24 -9.62 0.17
C LEU A 83 -0.60 -10.53 1.22
N HIS A 84 0.66 -10.90 1.03
CA HIS A 84 1.40 -11.84 1.87
C HIS A 84 2.70 -11.25 2.41
N TYR A 85 3.15 -11.79 3.53
CA TYR A 85 4.52 -11.61 4.00
C TYR A 85 5.46 -12.55 3.24
N ILE A 86 6.58 -12.01 2.76
CA ILE A 86 7.62 -12.79 2.07
C ILE A 86 8.27 -13.80 3.03
N ALA A 87 8.39 -13.46 4.31
CA ALA A 87 9.16 -14.22 5.28
C ALA A 87 8.61 -15.64 5.52
N ASP A 88 7.30 -15.81 5.50
CA ASP A 88 6.62 -17.05 5.88
C ASP A 88 5.41 -17.40 5.00
N ASP A 89 5.18 -16.64 3.92
CA ASP A 89 4.02 -16.76 3.03
C ASP A 89 2.65 -16.60 3.74
N SER A 90 2.62 -16.07 4.96
CA SER A 90 1.36 -15.84 5.67
C SER A 90 0.62 -14.63 5.10
N LEU A 91 -0.71 -14.64 5.21
CA LEU A 91 -1.55 -13.51 4.82
C LEU A 91 -1.19 -12.27 5.66
N ALA A 92 -0.75 -11.21 4.98
CA ALA A 92 -0.50 -9.91 5.59
C ALA A 92 -1.81 -9.17 5.91
N TRP A 93 -2.88 -9.52 5.20
CA TRP A 93 -4.23 -9.07 5.50
C TRP A 93 -5.24 -10.15 5.13
N LYS A 94 -6.23 -10.35 6.00
CA LYS A 94 -7.31 -11.30 5.70
C LYS A 94 -8.29 -10.66 4.71
N PRO A 95 -8.71 -11.36 3.65
CA PRO A 95 -9.61 -10.83 2.61
C PRO A 95 -10.91 -10.22 3.16
N ASP A 96 -11.47 -10.83 4.20
CA ASP A 96 -12.73 -10.39 4.82
C ASP A 96 -12.55 -9.47 6.03
N ASN A 97 -11.31 -9.03 6.30
CA ASN A 97 -11.04 -8.18 7.45
C ASN A 97 -11.14 -6.70 7.08
N TRP A 98 -12.31 -6.12 7.36
CA TRP A 98 -12.53 -4.68 7.23
C TRP A 98 -12.13 -3.91 8.50
N GLU A 99 -11.84 -4.62 9.60
CA GLU A 99 -11.44 -3.98 10.85
C GLU A 99 -10.08 -3.28 10.69
N GLY A 100 -10.10 -1.97 10.88
CA GLY A 100 -8.91 -1.14 10.84
C GLY A 100 -8.55 -0.60 9.45
N ILE A 101 -9.32 -0.88 8.40
CA ILE A 101 -9.22 -0.11 7.15
C ILE A 101 -9.55 1.36 7.46
N LEU A 102 -8.70 2.26 6.98
CA LEU A 102 -8.95 3.69 7.11
C LEU A 102 -10.06 4.10 6.15
N GLN A 103 -11.04 4.86 6.63
CA GLN A 103 -11.99 5.55 5.76
C GLN A 103 -11.25 6.71 5.08
N LEU A 104 -10.77 6.45 3.87
CA LEU A 104 -10.20 7.45 2.98
C LEU A 104 -11.34 8.16 2.25
N ILE A 105 -11.16 9.46 2.02
CA ILE A 105 -12.13 10.33 1.33
C ILE A 105 -11.69 10.49 -0.11
#